data_AF-A0AAV4TRN6-F1
#
_entry.id   AF-A0AAV4TRN6-F1
#
_cell.length_a   1.000
_cell.length_b   1.000
_cell.length_c   1.000
_cell.angle_alpha   90.00
_cell.angle_beta   90.00
_cell.angle_gamma   90.00
#
_symmetry.space_group_name_H-M   'P 1'
#
loop_
_entity.id
_entity.type
_entity.pdbx_description
1 polymer ?
#
loop_
_entity_poly.entity_id
_entity_poly.type
_entity_poly.pdbx_seq_one_letter_code
_entity_poly.pdbx_strand_id
1 'polypeptide(L)'
;MDISNVDRAFGSTLSYEITKKFGSQGLPPNSIKIKLEGSAGQSFCAFLAPGIHVEGLSGGSVVVYPPTRLPQDFKSEENIIVGNVCLYGATSGKAFFRGIAAERFCVRNSGAIVAVRQVSLNMSI
;
A
#
# COMPACT_ATOMS: atom_id res chain seq x y z
N MET A 1 -1.69 6.37 14.29
CA MET A 1 -0.43 5.72 14.72
C MET A 1 0.63 6.24 13.79
N ASP A 2 1.78 6.62 14.31
CA ASP A 2 2.84 7.17 13.47
C ASP A 2 3.64 6.04 12.82
N ILE A 3 4.11 6.28 11.61
CA ILE A 3 5.01 5.38 10.89
C ILE A 3 6.15 6.17 10.26
N SER A 4 7.33 5.56 10.28
CA SER A 4 8.56 6.12 9.76
C SER A 4 9.24 5.15 8.78
N ASN A 5 10.22 5.66 8.03
CA ASN A 5 10.89 4.90 6.98
C ASN A 5 11.75 3.73 7.53
N VAL A 6 11.99 3.70 8.84
CA VAL A 6 12.65 2.59 9.53
C VAL A 6 11.68 1.44 9.84
N ASP A 7 10.37 1.71 9.83
CA ASP A 7 9.31 0.73 10.06
C ASP A 7 9.07 -0.07 8.77
N ARG A 8 9.85 -1.14 8.62
CA ARG A 8 9.82 -2.04 7.47
C ARG A 8 8.87 -3.21 7.70
N ALA A 9 8.31 -3.75 6.61
CA ALA A 9 7.44 -4.93 6.64
C ALA A 9 6.24 -4.81 7.61
N PHE A 10 5.77 -3.58 7.86
CA PHE A 10 4.63 -3.33 8.73
C PHE A 10 3.41 -4.11 8.24
N GLY A 11 2.71 -4.82 9.12
CA GLY A 11 1.54 -5.62 8.78
C GLY A 11 1.84 -7.06 8.33
N SER A 12 3.09 -7.40 7.97
CA SER A 12 3.42 -8.78 7.55
C SER A 12 3.27 -9.78 8.70
N THR A 13 3.73 -9.46 9.91
CA THR A 13 3.54 -10.32 11.09
C THR A 13 2.06 -10.49 11.45
N LEU A 14 1.29 -9.39 11.40
CA LEU A 14 -0.16 -9.44 11.63
C LEU A 14 -0.85 -10.35 10.60
N SER A 15 -0.48 -10.20 9.34
CA SER A 15 -0.98 -11.04 8.26
C SER A 15 -0.67 -12.52 8.47
N TYR A 16 0.56 -12.83 8.91
CA TYR A 16 0.96 -14.19 9.22
C TYR A 16 0.10 -14.80 10.32
N GLU A 17 -0.13 -14.10 11.44
CA GLU A 17 -0.96 -14.60 12.54
C GLU A 17 -2.42 -14.83 12.11
N ILE A 18 -2.96 -13.96 11.27
CA ILE A 18 -4.31 -14.12 10.71
C ILE A 18 -4.36 -15.33 9.78
N THR A 19 -3.42 -15.44 8.86
CA THR A 19 -3.37 -16.56 7.90
C THR A 19 -3.17 -17.88 8.63
N LYS A 20 -2.35 -17.90 9.68
CA LYS A 20 -2.12 -19.08 10.54
C LYS A 20 -3.40 -19.54 11.24
N LYS A 21 -4.26 -18.60 11.66
CA LYS A 21 -5.49 -18.90 12.40
C LYS A 21 -6.71 -19.15 11.52
N PHE A 22 -6.84 -18.43 10.41
CA PHE A 22 -8.03 -18.40 9.55
C PHE A 22 -7.79 -18.94 8.14
N GLY A 23 -6.56 -19.37 7.84
CA GLY A 23 -6.17 -19.84 6.51
C GLY A 23 -6.15 -18.73 5.46
N SER A 24 -6.13 -19.12 4.19
CA SER A 24 -6.10 -18.20 3.05
C SER A 24 -7.36 -17.35 2.89
N GLN A 25 -8.47 -17.74 3.50
CA GLN A 25 -9.72 -16.97 3.50
C GLN A 25 -9.60 -15.70 4.36
N GLY A 26 -8.71 -15.71 5.36
CA GLY A 26 -8.51 -14.57 6.25
C GLY A 26 -9.76 -14.18 7.03
N LEU A 27 -9.95 -12.88 7.22
CA LEU A 27 -11.07 -12.31 7.95
C LEU A 27 -12.14 -11.74 7.00
N PRO A 28 -13.39 -11.56 7.47
CA PRO A 28 -14.38 -10.79 6.74
C PRO A 28 -13.86 -9.40 6.34
N PRO A 29 -14.33 -8.82 5.22
CA PRO A 29 -13.88 -7.50 4.77
C PRO A 29 -13.99 -6.43 5.86
N ASN A 30 -12.96 -5.58 5.98
CA ASN A 30 -12.90 -4.46 6.94
C ASN A 30 -12.94 -4.87 8.43
N SER A 31 -12.57 -6.10 8.77
CA SER A 31 -12.50 -6.57 10.17
C SER A 31 -11.44 -5.82 10.97
N ILE A 32 -10.31 -5.47 10.36
CA ILE A 32 -9.24 -4.70 11.01
C ILE A 32 -9.00 -3.45 10.19
N LYS A 33 -9.04 -2.28 10.84
CA LYS A 33 -8.74 -0.98 10.23
C LYS A 33 -7.55 -0.35 10.94
N ILE A 34 -6.50 -0.07 10.19
CA ILE A 34 -5.29 0.57 10.70
C ILE A 34 -5.10 1.89 9.96
N LYS A 35 -5.01 2.99 10.70
CA LYS A 35 -4.70 4.30 10.16
C LYS A 35 -3.30 4.73 10.60
N LEU A 36 -2.44 4.97 9.62
CA LEU A 36 -1.07 5.40 9.82
C LEU A 36 -0.84 6.81 9.29
N GLU A 37 0.06 7.53 9.94
CA GLU A 37 0.49 8.86 9.53
C GLU A 37 2.03 8.92 9.48
N GLY A 38 2.57 9.41 8.37
CA GLY A 38 4.01 9.47 8.12
C GLY A 38 4.45 8.70 6.88
N SER A 39 5.69 8.22 6.89
CA SER A 39 6.35 7.65 5.72
C SER A 39 6.71 6.20 5.98
N ALA A 40 6.07 5.23 5.34
CA ALA A 40 6.38 3.83 5.59
C ALA A 40 7.73 3.38 5.00
N GLY A 41 8.37 2.44 5.70
CA GLY A 41 9.58 1.78 5.22
C GLY A 41 9.32 0.74 4.12
N GLN A 42 10.39 0.13 3.66
CA GLN A 42 10.37 -0.90 2.62
C GLN A 42 9.47 -2.10 2.99
N SER A 43 8.90 -2.73 1.95
CA SER A 43 8.02 -3.91 2.07
C SER A 43 6.78 -3.68 2.93
N PHE A 44 6.32 -2.44 3.07
CA PHE A 44 5.11 -2.12 3.81
C PHE A 44 3.93 -2.99 3.34
N CYS A 45 3.23 -3.59 4.31
CA CYS A 45 2.15 -4.57 4.18
C CYS A 45 2.36 -5.63 3.09
N ALA A 46 3.59 -6.09 2.92
CA ALA A 46 3.88 -7.27 2.12
C ALA A 46 3.07 -8.48 2.65
N PHE A 47 2.40 -9.16 1.71
CA PHE A 47 1.56 -10.34 1.95
C PHE A 47 0.36 -10.11 2.88
N LEU A 48 -0.30 -8.94 2.84
CA LEU A 48 -1.40 -8.65 3.77
C LEU A 48 -2.64 -9.55 3.57
N ALA A 49 -3.13 -10.13 4.66
CA ALA A 49 -4.24 -11.07 4.66
C ALA A 49 -5.59 -10.40 4.37
N PRO A 50 -6.57 -11.15 3.82
CA PRO A 50 -7.93 -10.66 3.64
C PRO A 50 -8.56 -10.15 4.95
N GLY A 51 -9.35 -9.08 4.83
CA GLY A 51 -10.07 -8.46 5.95
C GLY A 51 -9.28 -7.39 6.72
N ILE A 52 -8.00 -7.19 6.41
CA ILE A 52 -7.20 -6.07 6.91
C ILE A 52 -7.30 -4.89 5.94
N HIS A 53 -7.64 -3.72 6.47
CA HIS A 53 -7.69 -2.45 5.77
C HIS A 53 -6.67 -1.51 6.38
N VAL A 54 -5.77 -0.98 5.56
CA VAL A 54 -4.72 -0.07 6.01
C VAL A 54 -4.83 1.24 5.24
N GLU A 55 -5.21 2.30 5.94
CA GLU A 55 -5.13 3.66 5.46
C GLU A 55 -3.73 4.20 5.79
N GLY A 56 -2.91 4.35 4.76
CA GLY A 56 -1.47 4.52 4.89
C GLY A 56 -0.74 3.80 3.75
N LEU A 57 0.57 3.95 3.70
CA LEU A 57 1.40 3.73 2.52
C LEU A 57 1.62 2.24 2.10
N SER A 58 0.57 1.46 1.72
CA SER A 58 0.56 0.16 0.93
C SER A 58 0.32 -1.28 1.52
N GLY A 59 -0.91 -1.82 1.75
CA GLY A 59 -1.28 -3.26 1.51
C GLY A 59 -2.66 -3.71 2.08
N GLY A 60 -3.37 -4.71 1.50
CA GLY A 60 -4.80 -5.01 1.75
C GLY A 60 -5.75 -4.18 0.88
N SER A 61 -6.93 -3.78 1.37
CA SER A 61 -7.54 -2.58 0.79
C SER A 61 -6.71 -1.38 1.29
N VAL A 62 -5.99 -0.74 0.38
CA VAL A 62 -5.05 0.35 0.68
C VAL A 62 -5.56 1.66 0.16
N VAL A 63 -5.44 2.70 0.97
CA VAL A 63 -5.54 4.06 0.46
C VAL A 63 -4.32 4.86 0.91
N VAL A 64 -3.56 5.37 -0.06
CA VAL A 64 -2.44 6.28 0.16
C VAL A 64 -2.82 7.66 -0.35
N TYR A 65 -2.79 8.64 0.53
CA TYR A 65 -3.11 10.02 0.23
C TYR A 65 -2.21 10.97 1.02
N PRO A 66 -1.92 12.16 0.49
CA PRO A 66 -1.08 13.12 1.18
C PRO A 66 -1.88 13.73 2.35
N PRO A 67 -1.21 14.26 3.39
CA PRO A 67 -1.88 14.74 4.60
C PRO A 67 -2.88 15.86 4.30
N THR A 68 -3.89 16.05 5.16
CA THR A 68 -4.93 17.07 4.94
C THR A 68 -4.42 18.50 5.12
N ARG A 69 -3.28 18.70 5.80
CA ARG A 69 -2.62 20.00 5.96
C ARG A 69 -1.42 20.08 5.02
N LEU A 70 -1.67 20.48 3.79
CA LEU A 70 -0.63 20.76 2.81
C LEU A 70 -0.71 22.23 2.37
N PRO A 71 0.41 22.79 1.89
CA PRO A 71 0.38 24.05 1.16
C PRO A 71 -0.68 24.02 0.05
N GLN A 72 -1.36 25.15 -0.20
CA GLN A 72 -2.44 25.24 -1.20
C GLN A 72 -1.96 24.92 -2.62
N ASP A 73 -0.68 25.13 -2.88
CA ASP A 73 0.04 24.88 -4.12
C ASP A 73 0.57 23.43 -4.23
N PHE A 74 0.38 22.59 -3.21
CA PHE A 74 0.81 21.20 -3.27
C PHE A 74 -0.06 20.38 -4.23
N LYS A 75 0.55 19.96 -5.34
CA LYS A 75 -0.07 19.09 -6.34
C LYS A 75 0.36 17.65 -6.13
N SER A 76 -0.55 16.86 -5.58
CA SER A 76 -0.33 15.43 -5.31
C SER A 76 0.08 14.64 -6.56
N GLU A 77 -0.47 15.01 -7.70
CA GLU A 77 -0.26 14.46 -9.04
C GLU A 77 1.12 14.76 -9.64
N GLU A 78 1.87 15.71 -9.08
CA GLU A 78 3.23 16.03 -9.51
C GLU A 78 4.29 15.39 -8.59
N ASN A 79 3.87 14.68 -7.54
CA ASN A 79 4.75 14.15 -6.51
C ASN A 79 4.68 12.62 -6.39
N ILE A 80 5.82 11.99 -6.15
CA ILE A 80 5.91 10.55 -5.91
C ILE A 80 5.35 10.23 -4.52
N ILE A 81 4.34 9.38 -4.47
CA ILE A 81 3.68 8.96 -3.21
C ILE A 81 3.96 7.51 -2.85
N VAL A 82 4.43 6.70 -3.81
CA VAL A 82 4.81 5.31 -3.58
C VAL A 82 6.06 4.96 -4.40
N GLY A 83 6.96 4.24 -3.75
CA GLY A 83 8.23 3.82 -4.34
C GLY A 83 8.09 2.69 -5.36
N ASN A 84 9.25 2.19 -5.79
CA ASN A 84 9.36 1.18 -6.85
C ASN A 84 8.81 -0.19 -6.43
N VAL A 85 8.46 -1.02 -7.40
CA VAL A 85 8.09 -2.46 -7.20
C VAL A 85 6.87 -2.64 -6.28
N CYS A 86 5.99 -1.63 -6.23
CA CYS A 86 4.75 -1.73 -5.47
C CYS A 86 3.81 -2.76 -6.10
N LEU A 87 3.11 -3.54 -5.26
CA LEU A 87 2.17 -4.59 -5.66
C LEU A 87 2.79 -5.73 -6.49
N TYR A 88 4.09 -5.98 -6.29
CA TYR A 88 4.75 -7.10 -6.95
C TYR A 88 4.11 -8.44 -6.54
N GLY A 89 3.66 -9.21 -7.54
CA GLY A 89 3.07 -10.53 -7.30
C GLY A 89 1.73 -10.51 -6.56
N ALA A 90 1.01 -9.37 -6.56
CA ALA A 90 -0.28 -9.27 -5.89
C ALA A 90 -1.31 -10.22 -6.54
N THR A 91 -1.95 -11.09 -5.76
CA THR A 91 -2.91 -12.11 -6.24
C THR A 91 -4.36 -11.72 -5.98
N SER A 92 -4.61 -10.75 -5.11
CA SER A 92 -5.94 -10.21 -4.78
C SER A 92 -5.79 -8.88 -4.03
N GLY A 93 -6.89 -8.14 -3.84
CA GLY A 93 -6.91 -6.90 -3.04
C GLY A 93 -7.24 -5.64 -3.85
N LYS A 94 -7.29 -4.48 -3.18
CA LYS A 94 -7.58 -3.18 -3.79
C LYS A 94 -6.57 -2.14 -3.34
N ALA A 95 -5.98 -1.37 -4.24
CA ALA A 95 -5.05 -0.30 -3.85
C ALA A 95 -5.37 1.01 -4.55
N PHE A 96 -5.44 2.10 -3.78
CA PHE A 96 -5.75 3.44 -4.24
C PHE A 96 -4.62 4.39 -3.87
N PHE A 97 -4.06 5.09 -4.86
CA PHE A 97 -2.94 6.02 -4.65
C PHE A 97 -3.28 7.41 -5.23
N ARG A 98 -3.24 8.44 -4.39
CA ARG A 98 -3.40 9.84 -4.78
C ARG A 98 -2.04 10.51 -5.00
N GLY A 99 -1.36 10.12 -6.07
CA GLY A 99 -0.10 10.71 -6.51
C GLY A 99 0.57 9.90 -7.62
N ILE A 100 1.87 10.13 -7.84
CA ILE A 100 2.68 9.38 -8.80
C ILE A 100 3.21 8.10 -8.14
N ALA A 101 3.03 6.97 -8.81
CA ALA A 101 3.77 5.74 -8.49
C ALA A 101 5.11 5.70 -9.24
N ALA A 102 6.17 5.32 -8.55
CA ALA A 102 7.48 5.15 -9.14
C ALA A 102 7.58 3.84 -9.96
N GLU A 103 8.78 3.46 -10.40
CA GLU A 103 9.01 2.44 -11.43
C GLU A 103 8.56 1.03 -11.03
N ARG A 104 8.35 0.17 -12.04
CA ARG A 104 8.02 -1.25 -11.86
C ARG A 104 6.77 -1.45 -10.99
N PHE A 105 5.81 -0.54 -11.12
CA PHE A 105 4.51 -0.61 -10.46
C PHE A 105 3.67 -1.78 -11.00
N CYS A 106 3.01 -2.54 -10.11
CA CYS A 106 2.14 -3.68 -10.45
C CYS A 106 2.82 -4.82 -11.24
N VAL A 107 4.13 -4.98 -11.13
CA VAL A 107 4.85 -6.06 -11.82
C VAL A 107 4.34 -7.42 -11.32
N ARG A 108 3.96 -8.31 -12.25
CA ARG A 108 3.38 -9.64 -11.96
C ARG A 108 2.09 -9.62 -11.13
N ASN A 109 1.33 -8.52 -11.17
CA ASN A 109 -0.02 -8.49 -10.61
C ASN A 109 -0.88 -9.57 -11.31
N SER A 110 -1.41 -10.49 -10.51
CA SER A 110 -2.19 -11.65 -10.94
C SER A 110 -3.60 -11.65 -10.34
N GLY A 111 -4.07 -10.54 -9.78
CA GLY A 111 -5.47 -10.43 -9.30
C GLY A 111 -5.83 -9.23 -8.40
N ALA A 112 -4.93 -8.27 -8.14
CA ALA A 112 -5.26 -7.05 -7.42
C ALA A 112 -5.86 -5.97 -8.33
N ILE A 113 -6.88 -5.26 -7.83
CA ILE A 113 -7.49 -4.10 -8.50
C ILE A 113 -6.77 -2.83 -8.01
N VAL A 114 -6.31 -1.99 -8.93
CA VAL A 114 -5.47 -0.85 -8.58
C VAL A 114 -5.95 0.41 -9.29
N ALA A 115 -6.11 1.49 -8.55
CA ALA A 115 -6.40 2.82 -9.07
C ALA A 115 -5.30 3.79 -8.62
N VAL A 116 -4.59 4.35 -9.59
CA VAL A 116 -3.52 5.33 -9.39
C VAL A 116 -3.73 6.48 -10.36
N ARG A 117 -3.44 7.71 -9.93
CA ARG A 117 -3.60 8.89 -10.80
C ARG A 117 -2.58 8.95 -11.93
N GLN A 118 -1.32 8.63 -11.63
CA GLN A 118 -0.23 8.67 -12.60
C GLN A 118 0.85 7.63 -12.25
N VAL A 119 1.43 7.00 -13.28
CA VAL A 119 2.57 6.09 -13.14
C VAL A 119 3.76 6.72 -13.86
N SER A 120 4.92 6.80 -13.20
CA SER A 120 6.17 7.22 -13.85
C SER A 120 6.67 6.10 -14.76
N LEU A 121 6.74 6.35 -16.06
CA LEU A 121 7.11 5.35 -17.08
C LEU A 121 8.60 5.37 -17.48
N ASN A 122 9.47 6.12 -16.81
CA ASN A 122 10.89 6.23 -17.16
C ASN A 122 11.80 6.11 -15.94
N MET A 123 12.62 5.05 -15.86
CA MET A 123 14.07 5.15 -16.13
C MET A 123 14.57 3.80 -16.67
N SER A 124 15.49 3.89 -17.62
CA SER A 124 16.14 2.77 -18.30
C SER A 124 16.72 1.76 -17.31
N ILE A 125 16.59 0.48 -17.69
CA ILE A 125 17.15 -0.72 -17.05
C ILE A 125 18.58 -0.55 -16.57
#